data_AF-A0A9W6YIQ6-F1
#
_entry.id   AF-A0A9W6YIQ6-F1
#
_cell.length_a   1.000
_cell.length_b   1.000
_cell.length_c   1.000
_cell.angle_alpha   90.00
_cell.angle_beta   90.00
_cell.angle_gamma   90.00
#
_symmetry.space_group_name_H-M   'P 1'
#
loop_
_entity.id
_entity.type
_entity.pdbx_description
1 polymer ?
#
loop_
_entity_poly.entity_id
_entity_poly.type
_entity_poly.pdbx_seq_one_letter_code
_entity_poly.pdbx_strand_id
1 'polypeptide(L)'
;MMAEGDGVLEHINKIKTLAEQLDAVGAPVSEDDLEITLLASLNESYQFLITALESRADSLTWELVTARLLHEDFEEGRLGILHLETCLRHRRGLERGEGRHLRG
;
A
#
# COMPACT_ATOMS: atom_id res chain seq x y z
N MET A 1 13.35 -10.30 3.38
CA MET A 1 13.08 -9.01 2.73
C MET A 1 12.34 -9.28 1.44
N MET A 2 11.21 -8.60 1.24
CA MET A 2 10.47 -8.63 -0.03
C MET A 2 11.39 -8.28 -1.20
N ALA A 3 11.33 -9.07 -2.27
CA ALA A 3 12.00 -8.73 -3.52
C ALA A 3 11.20 -7.64 -4.25
N GLU A 4 11.89 -6.77 -5.01
CA GLU A 4 11.24 -5.78 -5.87
C GLU A 4 10.34 -6.50 -6.90
N GLY A 5 9.02 -6.48 -6.67
CA GLY A 5 8.03 -7.17 -7.50
C GLY A 5 7.36 -8.40 -6.85
N ASP A 6 7.75 -8.81 -5.63
CA ASP A 6 6.95 -9.75 -4.83
C ASP A 6 5.70 -9.00 -4.34
N GLY A 7 4.53 -9.45 -4.79
CA GLY A 7 3.27 -8.82 -4.43
C GLY A 7 3.08 -8.84 -2.92
N VAL A 8 2.65 -7.73 -2.33
CA VAL A 8 2.47 -7.59 -0.88
C VAL A 8 1.67 -8.73 -0.28
N LEU A 9 0.62 -9.17 -0.98
CA LEU A 9 -0.26 -10.27 -0.61
C LEU A 9 0.45 -11.64 -0.56
N GLU A 10 1.40 -11.88 -1.46
CA GLU A 10 2.15 -13.14 -1.50
C GLU A 10 3.08 -13.25 -0.29
N HIS A 11 3.76 -12.16 0.05
CA HIS A 11 4.62 -12.11 1.23
C HIS A 11 3.86 -12.24 2.54
N ILE A 12 2.69 -11.59 2.65
CA ILE A 12 1.79 -11.75 3.81
C ILE A 12 1.42 -13.23 4.00
N ASN A 13 1.07 -13.93 2.92
CA ASN A 13 0.79 -15.36 2.98
C ASN A 13 2.02 -16.19 3.36
N LYS A 14 3.21 -15.88 2.84
CA LYS A 14 4.46 -16.55 3.23
C LYS A 14 4.70 -16.43 4.74
N ILE A 15 4.58 -15.23 5.30
CA ILE A 15 4.78 -15.00 6.74
C ILE A 15 3.74 -15.75 7.58
N LYS A 16 2.46 -15.72 7.16
CA LYS A 16 1.40 -16.47 7.86
C LYS A 16 1.66 -17.98 7.83
N THR A 17 2.05 -18.51 6.68
CA THR A 17 2.39 -19.93 6.51
C THR A 17 3.61 -20.33 7.36
N LEU A 18 4.57 -19.42 7.56
CA LEU A 18 5.71 -19.65 8.45
C LEU A 18 5.27 -19.69 9.92
N ALA A 19 4.39 -18.79 10.33
CA ALA A 19 3.84 -18.82 11.69
C ALA A 19 3.04 -20.09 11.97
N GLU A 20 2.23 -20.57 11.02
CA GLU A 20 1.51 -21.85 11.15
C GLU A 20 2.47 -23.05 11.25
N GLN A 21 3.57 -23.04 10.49
CA GLN A 21 4.61 -24.07 10.62
C GLN A 21 5.34 -24.01 11.95
N LEU A 22 5.61 -22.81 12.46
CA LEU A 22 6.24 -22.58 13.77
C LEU A 22 5.33 -23.03 14.91
N ASP A 23 4.03 -22.75 14.82
CA ASP A 23 3.02 -23.28 15.73
C ASP A 23 2.99 -24.81 15.71
N ALA A 24 3.02 -25.42 14.53
CA ALA A 24 3.04 -26.89 14.37
C ALA A 24 4.27 -27.57 14.98
N VAL A 25 5.41 -26.88 15.09
CA VAL A 25 6.62 -27.40 15.77
C VAL A 25 6.70 -27.00 17.25
N GLY A 26 5.64 -26.39 17.80
CA GLY A 26 5.55 -26.01 19.22
C GLY A 26 6.28 -24.71 19.57
N ALA A 27 6.55 -23.86 18.58
CA ALA A 27 7.13 -22.53 18.75
C ALA A 27 6.13 -21.46 18.27
N PRO A 28 4.98 -21.29 18.96
CA PRO A 28 3.98 -20.31 18.56
C PRO A 28 4.59 -18.90 18.55
N VAL A 29 4.33 -18.16 17.49
CA VAL A 29 4.75 -16.76 17.34
C VAL A 29 3.62 -15.87 17.81
N SER A 30 3.90 -14.91 18.69
CA SER A 30 2.91 -13.92 19.13
C SER A 30 2.45 -13.09 17.94
N GLU A 31 1.20 -12.64 17.99
CA GLU A 31 0.66 -11.77 16.94
C GLU A 31 1.47 -10.47 16.82
N ASP A 32 1.92 -9.93 17.96
CA ASP A 32 2.83 -8.77 18.06
C ASP A 32 4.17 -9.01 17.36
N ASP A 33 4.77 -10.18 17.56
CA ASP A 33 6.02 -10.55 16.90
C ASP A 33 5.84 -10.74 15.40
N LEU A 34 4.67 -11.24 14.99
CA LEU A 34 4.29 -11.47 13.60
C LEU A 34 4.14 -10.16 12.82
N GLU A 35 3.47 -9.17 13.40
CA GLU A 35 3.30 -7.85 12.78
C GLU A 35 4.60 -7.06 12.74
N ILE A 36 5.42 -7.10 13.79
CA ILE A 36 6.77 -6.53 13.79
C ILE A 36 7.64 -7.21 12.73
N THR A 37 7.59 -8.54 12.64
CA THR A 37 8.33 -9.31 11.63
C THR A 37 7.87 -8.99 10.21
N LEU A 38 6.56 -8.81 10.00
CA LEU A 38 6.01 -8.40 8.71
C LEU A 38 6.53 -7.02 8.34
N LEU A 39 6.37 -6.02 9.21
CA LEU A 39 6.83 -4.64 9.00
C LEU A 39 8.34 -4.56 8.73
N ALA A 40 9.15 -5.29 9.51
CA ALA A 40 10.60 -5.34 9.33
C ALA A 40 11.04 -6.07 8.05
N SER A 41 10.19 -6.94 7.50
CA SER A 41 10.47 -7.72 6.29
C SER A 41 10.07 -7.01 5.01
N LEU A 42 9.33 -5.91 5.11
CA LEU A 42 8.96 -5.05 3.99
C LEU A 42 10.18 -4.34 3.41
N ASN A 43 10.06 -3.93 2.15
CA ASN A 43 11.10 -3.17 1.47
C ASN A 43 11.14 -1.71 1.95
N GLU A 44 12.26 -1.03 1.74
CA GLU A 44 12.49 0.35 2.16
C GLU A 44 11.49 1.36 1.56
N SER A 45 10.86 1.05 0.43
CA SER A 45 9.75 1.82 -0.14
C SER A 45 8.56 1.99 0.81
N TYR A 46 8.35 1.03 1.73
CA TYR A 46 7.26 1.07 2.71
C TYR A 46 7.68 1.69 4.05
N GLN A 47 8.91 2.21 4.19
CA GLN A 47 9.40 2.85 5.43
C GLN A 47 8.48 3.96 5.94
N PHE A 48 7.89 4.74 5.02
CA PHE A 48 6.94 5.79 5.38
C PHE A 48 5.66 5.21 6.02
N LEU A 49 5.16 4.10 5.48
CA LEU A 49 4.00 3.40 6.02
C LEU A 49 4.31 2.77 7.38
N ILE A 50 5.48 2.15 7.52
CA ILE A 50 5.95 1.56 8.78
C ILE A 50 6.00 2.64 9.87
N THR A 51 6.65 3.77 9.60
CA THR A 51 6.75 4.89 10.55
C THR A 51 5.36 5.42 10.97
N ALA A 52 4.43 5.53 10.02
CA ALA A 52 3.07 5.99 10.30
C ALA A 52 2.25 4.99 11.14
N LEU A 53 2.50 3.69 10.94
CA LEU A 53 1.89 2.60 11.71
C LEU A 53 2.47 2.55 13.12
N GLU A 54 3.80 2.59 13.26
CA GLU A 54 4.50 2.64 14.55
C GLU A 54 4.08 3.86 15.38
N SER A 55 3.83 5.00 14.74
CA SER A 55 3.35 6.20 15.43
C SER A 55 1.92 6.07 15.99
N ARG A 56 1.11 5.12 15.50
CA ARG A 56 -0.26 4.84 15.97
C ARG A 56 -0.35 3.52 16.75
N ALA A 57 0.79 2.98 17.19
CA ALA A 57 0.96 1.60 17.67
C ALA A 57 0.12 1.19 18.89
N ASP A 58 -0.68 2.05 19.50
CA ASP A 58 -1.54 1.71 20.64
C ASP A 58 -2.56 0.59 20.32
N SER A 59 -2.80 0.29 19.03
CA SER A 59 -3.64 -0.83 18.58
C SER A 59 -3.22 -1.33 17.19
N LEU A 60 -1.94 -1.66 17.02
CA LEU A 60 -1.50 -2.38 15.83
C LEU A 60 -2.11 -3.79 15.86
N THR A 61 -2.75 -4.17 14.76
CA THR A 61 -3.26 -5.53 14.57
C THR A 61 -2.86 -6.01 13.19
N TRP A 62 -2.65 -7.31 13.06
CA TRP A 62 -2.32 -7.95 11.78
C TRP A 62 -3.27 -7.54 10.64
N GLU A 63 -4.58 -7.46 10.92
CA GLU A 63 -5.58 -7.02 9.95
C GLU A 63 -5.37 -5.56 9.50
N LEU A 64 -5.01 -4.66 10.41
CA LEU A 64 -4.74 -3.27 10.08
C LEU A 64 -3.47 -3.13 9.23
N VAL A 65 -2.41 -3.86 9.60
CA VAL A 65 -1.14 -3.86 8.86
C VAL A 65 -1.36 -4.36 7.45
N THR A 66 -2.01 -5.52 7.29
CA THR A 66 -2.29 -6.11 5.98
C THR A 66 -3.22 -5.23 5.14
N ALA A 67 -4.26 -4.65 5.73
CA ALA A 67 -5.15 -3.73 5.02
C ALA A 67 -4.42 -2.46 4.54
N ARG A 68 -3.53 -1.89 5.36
CA ARG A 68 -2.75 -0.70 4.98
C ARG A 68 -1.71 -1.00 3.92
N LEU A 69 -1.06 -2.17 4.00
CA LEU A 69 -0.10 -2.61 2.99
C LEU A 69 -0.77 -2.87 1.65
N LEU A 70 -1.92 -3.54 1.65
CA LEU A 70 -2.70 -3.74 0.43
C LEU A 70 -3.21 -2.42 -0.13
N HIS A 71 -3.60 -1.46 0.72
CA HIS A 71 -4.03 -0.15 0.25
C HIS A 71 -2.92 0.58 -0.52
N GLU A 72 -1.70 0.61 0.01
CA GLU A 72 -0.55 1.22 -0.69
C GLU A 72 -0.20 0.46 -1.97
N ASP A 73 -0.18 -0.88 -1.95
CA ASP A 73 0.09 -1.71 -3.15
C ASP A 73 -0.94 -1.45 -4.27
N PHE A 74 -2.22 -1.31 -3.90
CA PHE A 74 -3.28 -0.94 -4.83
C PHE A 74 -3.22 0.54 -5.27
N GLU A 75 -2.81 1.47 -4.40
CA GLU A 75 -2.65 2.89 -4.74
C GLU A 75 -1.45 3.12 -5.66
N GLU A 76 -0.33 2.43 -5.47
CA GLU A 76 0.81 2.42 -6.40
C GLU A 76 0.38 1.97 -7.80
N GLY A 77 -0.54 0.98 -7.88
CA GLY A 77 -1.17 0.58 -9.14
C GLY A 77 -2.17 1.60 -9.72
N ARG A 78 -2.87 2.39 -8.88
CA ARG A 78 -3.88 3.38 -9.29
C ARG A 78 -3.32 4.76 -9.60
N LEU A 79 -2.19 5.15 -9.02
CA LEU A 79 -1.55 6.44 -9.29
C LEU A 79 -1.11 6.57 -10.75
N GLY A 80 -0.82 5.45 -11.43
CA GLY A 80 -0.64 5.42 -12.88
C GLY A 80 -1.88 5.80 -13.70
N ILE A 81 -3.09 5.55 -13.16
CA ILE A 81 -4.37 5.78 -13.85
C ILE A 81 -4.93 7.17 -13.51
N LEU A 82 -4.83 7.59 -12.24
CA LEU A 82 -5.28 8.90 -11.76
C LEU A 82 -4.43 10.07 -12.29
N HIS A 83 -3.13 9.86 -12.53
CA HIS A 83 -2.29 10.89 -13.18
C HIS A 83 -2.74 11.14 -14.63
N LEU A 84 -3.20 10.11 -15.34
CA LEU A 84 -3.70 10.25 -16.71
C LEU A 84 -5.07 10.96 -16.74
N GLU A 85 -5.98 10.67 -15.80
CA GLU A 85 -7.27 11.36 -15.71
C GLU A 85 -7.13 12.84 -15.35
N THR A 86 -6.16 13.19 -14.49
CA THR A 86 -5.89 14.59 -14.12
C THR A 86 -5.31 15.38 -15.30
N CYS A 87 -4.43 14.77 -16.10
CA CYS A 87 -3.92 15.35 -17.35
C CYS A 87 -4.99 15.45 -18.46
N LEU A 88 -5.87 14.46 -18.60
CA LEU A 88 -6.97 14.46 -19.57
C LEU A 88 -8.06 15.50 -19.23
N ARG A 89 -8.23 15.84 -17.95
CA ARG A 89 -9.15 16.88 -17.50
C ARG A 89 -8.62 18.28 -17.83
N HIS A 90 -7.31 18.48 -17.85
CA HIS A 90 -6.69 19.76 -18.23
C HIS A 90 -6.72 19.99 -19.75
N ARG A 91 -6.51 18.95 -20.58
CA ARG A 91 -6.52 19.08 -22.05
C ARG A 91 -7.92 19.35 -22.64
N ARG A 92 -8.99 18.87 -21.99
CA ARG A 92 -10.39 19.15 -22.40
C ARG A 92 -10.92 20.52 -21.92
N GLY A 93 -10.18 21.23 -21.08
CA GLY A 93 -10.58 22.54 -20.56
C GLY A 93 -10.17 23.74 -21.44
N LEU A 94 -9.25 23.56 -22.39
CA LEU A 94 -8.67 24.66 -23.18
C LEU A 94 -9.31 24.86 -24.57
N GLU A 95 -10.41 24.16 -24.89
CA GLU A 95 -11.09 24.28 -26.20
C GLU A 95 -12.42 25.05 -26.14
N ARG A 96 -12.78 25.64 -25.00
CA ARG A 96 -14.03 26.41 -24.83
C ARG A 96 -13.78 27.88 -24.52
N GLY A 97 -12.81 28.47 -25.23
CA GLY A 97 -12.30 29.80 -24.97
C GLY A 97 -12.36 30.78 -26.13
N GLU A 98 -12.92 30.46 -27.31
CA GLU A 98 -13.05 31.45 -28.39
C GLU A 98 -14.44 31.39 -29.01
N GLY A 99 -15.28 32.34 -28.62
CA GLY A 99 -16.65 32.44 -29.10
C GLY A 99 -17.33 33.67 -28.52
N ARG A 100 -16.66 34.82 -28.53
CA ARG A 100 -17.30 36.11 -28.28
C ARG A 100 -16.68 37.20 -29.16
N HIS A 101 -17.57 38.07 -29.64
CA HIS A 101 -17.37 39.22 -30.54
C HIS A 101 -17.26 38.80 -32.01
N LEU A 102 -18.20 39.18 -32.88
CA LEU A 102 -18.56 40.57 -33.16
C LEU A 102 -20.08 40.80 -33.22
N ARG A 103 -20.48 41.94 -32.65
CA ARG A 103 -21.83 42.48 -32.54
C ARG A 103 -21.87 43.73 -33.43
N GLY A 104 -22.91 43.88 -34.24
CA GLY A 104 -23.34 45.17 -34.82
C GLY A 104 -22.85 45.43 -36.23
#